data_AF-A0A4W4H729-F1
#
_entry.id   AF-A0A4W4H729-F1
#
_cell.length_a   1.000
_cell.length_b   1.000
_cell.length_c   1.000
_cell.angle_alpha   90.00
_cell.angle_beta   90.00
_cell.angle_gamma   90.00
#
_symmetry.space_group_name_H-M   'P 1'
#
loop_
_entity.id
_entity.type
_entity.pdbx_description
1 polymer ?
#
loop_
_entity_poly.entity_id
_entity_poly.type
_entity_poly.pdbx_seq_one_letter_code
_entity_poly.pdbx_strand_id
1 'polypeptide(L)'
;MRHASLRSHTRQQSLPRRLIQYPPPPSKGGITVTTEDLECLRDGEFLNDVIIDFYLKYLHLERADRGVADRVHIFSSFFYKQLTRKSNSSEEEAAQYRRHRRVKNWTRHVDIFSKDYLFIPVNQEAHWYLVVICFPGLQKPESVPYRCSTSMDGSGAEDKLQAQTPSRPGGPSSRFTAGKRQIGAACVFHLPVSHTRVVCTPCGTHLTLSLAFSFLLSRPCILTMDSLKLFYHYGIYPLLREYLQVEWEVRRKTPRAFNDEVIKGCHCKVPLQDNSSDCGLYLLQYVESFLQNPVVHFELPLRLERWFPRQQIRRKRGEIRELVLQLYRQQGGGAELSSS
;
A
#
# COMPACT_ATOMS: atom_id res chain seq x y z
N MET A 1 -9.93 66.91 1.79
CA MET A 1 -9.70 65.54 1.30
C MET A 1 -8.27 65.14 1.61
N ARG A 2 -8.06 64.26 2.60
CA ARG A 2 -6.73 63.71 2.94
C ARG A 2 -6.65 62.31 2.33
N HIS A 3 -5.76 62.11 1.36
CA HIS A 3 -5.44 60.80 0.81
C HIS A 3 -4.65 60.00 1.85
N ALA A 4 -5.26 58.95 2.40
CA ALA A 4 -4.57 57.96 3.20
C ALA A 4 -3.80 57.01 2.29
N SER A 5 -2.48 56.97 2.46
CA SER A 5 -1.59 56.02 1.80
C SER A 5 -1.79 54.62 2.37
N LEU A 6 -2.16 53.66 1.50
CA LEU A 6 -2.26 52.24 1.81
C LEU A 6 -0.84 51.69 2.05
N ARG A 7 -0.47 51.46 3.31
CA ARG A 7 0.73 50.70 3.67
C ARG A 7 0.54 49.23 3.27
N SER A 8 1.21 48.82 2.21
CA SER A 8 1.40 47.41 1.88
C SER A 8 2.10 46.72 3.06
N HIS A 9 1.44 45.70 3.62
CA HIS A 9 2.07 44.81 4.58
C HIS A 9 2.95 43.83 3.80
N THR A 10 4.22 44.18 3.62
CA THR A 10 5.25 43.23 3.19
C THR A 10 5.39 42.18 4.29
N ARG A 11 4.80 41.00 4.10
CA ARG A 11 5.03 39.83 4.96
C ARG A 11 6.53 39.55 4.88
N GLN A 12 7.28 39.83 5.94
CA GLN A 12 8.69 39.41 6.05
C GLN A 12 8.69 37.88 5.92
N GLN A 13 9.03 37.37 4.73
CA GLN A 13 9.22 35.94 4.52
C GLN A 13 10.55 35.57 5.17
N SER A 14 10.48 35.07 6.40
CA SER A 14 11.62 34.42 7.06
C SER A 14 12.09 33.24 6.20
N LEU A 15 13.41 33.10 6.05
CA LEU A 15 14.02 31.98 5.32
C LEU A 15 13.53 30.62 5.86
N PRO A 16 13.37 29.60 5.00
CA PRO A 16 12.96 28.27 5.43
C PRO A 16 13.91 27.71 6.50
N ARG A 17 13.37 27.43 7.68
CA ARG A 17 14.11 26.82 8.77
C ARG A 17 13.91 25.31 8.72
N ARG A 18 15.00 24.55 8.77
CA ARG A 18 14.94 23.10 8.97
C ARG A 18 14.31 22.81 10.34
N LEU A 19 13.28 21.98 10.36
CA LEU A 19 12.69 21.46 11.59
C LEU A 19 13.33 20.12 11.92
N ILE A 20 13.05 19.08 11.14
CA ILE A 20 13.52 17.73 11.44
C ILE A 20 14.31 17.15 10.28
N GLN A 21 15.13 16.15 10.58
CA GLN A 21 15.55 15.16 9.60
C GLN A 21 15.05 13.79 10.05
N TYR A 22 14.38 13.06 9.15
CA TYR A 22 13.78 11.77 9.48
C TYR A 22 14.17 10.66 8.49
N PRO A 23 14.74 9.53 8.95
CA PRO A 23 15.15 9.27 10.34
C PRO A 23 16.32 10.18 10.73
N PRO A 24 16.50 10.45 12.03
CA PRO A 24 17.60 11.29 12.50
C PRO A 24 18.96 10.60 12.27
N PRO A 25 20.06 11.38 12.09
CA PRO A 25 21.42 10.84 12.14
C PRO A 25 21.66 10.00 13.41
N PRO A 26 22.46 8.92 13.34
CA PRO A 26 23.36 8.51 12.25
C PRO A 26 22.69 7.69 11.13
N SER A 27 21.37 7.53 11.16
CA SER A 27 20.64 6.77 10.14
C SER A 27 20.79 7.38 8.74
N LYS A 28 20.93 6.52 7.72
CA LYS A 28 21.08 6.96 6.32
C LYS A 28 19.73 7.28 5.66
N GLY A 29 19.77 8.15 4.65
CA GLY A 29 18.60 8.51 3.84
C GLY A 29 17.60 9.40 4.56
N GLY A 30 18.04 10.25 5.49
CA GLY A 30 17.16 11.18 6.19
C GLY A 30 16.49 12.19 5.25
N ILE A 31 15.19 12.39 5.42
CA ILE A 31 14.36 13.38 4.74
C ILE A 31 14.29 14.62 5.63
N THR A 32 14.70 15.77 5.10
CA THR A 32 14.62 17.04 5.82
C THR A 32 13.23 17.65 5.64
N VAL A 33 12.56 18.00 6.74
CA VAL A 33 11.29 18.73 6.74
C VAL A 33 11.55 20.14 7.27
N THR A 34 11.10 21.14 6.54
CA THR A 34 11.26 22.57 6.86
C THR A 34 9.96 23.21 7.33
N THR A 35 10.05 24.46 7.78
CA THR A 35 8.86 25.28 8.10
C THR A 35 7.96 25.48 6.89
N GLU A 36 8.50 25.58 5.67
CA GLU A 36 7.71 25.74 4.45
C GLU A 36 6.96 24.45 4.08
N ASP A 37 7.57 23.29 4.32
CA ASP A 37 6.90 22.00 4.09
C ASP A 37 5.65 21.85 4.99
N LEU A 38 5.67 22.38 6.21
CA LEU A 38 4.50 22.37 7.09
C LEU A 38 3.35 23.27 6.62
N GLU A 39 3.60 24.23 5.73
CA GLU A 39 2.54 25.09 5.21
C GLU A 39 1.55 24.30 4.34
N CYS A 40 2.01 23.23 3.68
CA CYS A 40 1.12 22.37 2.89
C CYS A 40 0.13 21.54 3.74
N LEU A 41 0.32 21.50 5.07
CA LEU A 41 -0.60 20.87 6.01
C LEU A 41 -1.72 21.80 6.49
N ARG A 42 -1.79 23.06 6.02
CA ARG A 42 -2.97 23.90 6.28
C ARG A 42 -4.19 23.36 5.54
N ASP A 43 -5.38 23.74 6.01
CA ASP A 43 -6.62 23.37 5.34
C ASP A 43 -6.66 23.93 3.92
N GLY A 44 -7.12 23.12 2.98
CA GLY A 44 -7.24 23.51 1.57
C GLY A 44 -5.95 23.36 0.73
N GLU A 45 -4.79 23.12 1.34
CA GLU A 45 -3.51 23.03 0.62
C GLU A 45 -3.21 21.61 0.10
N PHE A 46 -2.57 21.49 -1.07
CA PHE A 46 -2.08 20.20 -1.58
C PHE A 46 -0.82 19.77 -0.84
N LEU A 47 -0.74 18.50 -0.43
CA LEU A 47 0.50 17.97 0.16
C LEU A 47 1.65 17.96 -0.85
N ASN A 48 2.84 18.31 -0.39
CA ASN A 48 4.06 18.25 -1.18
C ASN A 48 4.79 16.89 -1.06
N ASP A 49 5.78 16.68 -1.93
CA ASP A 49 6.59 15.45 -1.96
C ASP A 49 7.27 15.15 -0.61
N VAL A 50 7.76 16.19 0.07
CA VAL A 50 8.51 16.06 1.34
C VAL A 50 7.63 15.47 2.43
N ILE A 51 6.41 15.98 2.61
CA ILE A 51 5.46 15.50 3.61
C ILE A 51 4.98 14.08 3.27
N ILE A 52 4.72 13.78 1.99
CA ILE A 52 4.34 12.42 1.56
C ILE A 52 5.45 11.43 1.89
N ASP A 53 6.67 11.67 1.42
CA ASP A 53 7.80 10.76 1.60
C ASP A 53 8.18 10.64 3.09
N PHE A 54 8.15 11.75 3.84
CA PHE A 54 8.36 11.75 5.30
C PHE A 54 7.38 10.83 6.01
N TYR A 55 6.08 11.03 5.79
CA TYR A 55 5.06 10.31 6.55
C TYR A 55 5.03 8.83 6.17
N LEU A 56 5.19 8.50 4.88
CA LEU A 56 5.34 7.11 4.44
C LEU A 56 6.53 6.42 5.08
N LYS A 57 7.67 7.13 5.22
CA LYS A 57 8.84 6.60 5.89
C LYS A 57 8.62 6.42 7.39
N TYR A 58 7.92 7.33 8.04
CA TYR A 58 7.48 7.18 9.43
C TYR A 58 6.59 5.96 9.62
N LEU A 59 5.56 5.78 8.76
CA LEU A 59 4.67 4.62 8.81
C LEU A 59 5.45 3.31 8.69
N HIS A 60 6.40 3.22 7.76
CA HIS A 60 7.20 2.02 7.55
C HIS A 60 8.11 1.67 8.74
N LEU A 61 8.69 2.67 9.39
CA LEU A 61 9.66 2.46 10.47
C LEU A 61 9.01 2.29 11.85
N GLU A 62 7.90 2.98 12.11
CA GLU A 62 7.34 3.10 13.46
C GLU A 62 5.94 2.49 13.61
N ARG A 63 5.18 2.36 12.52
CA ARG A 63 3.77 1.91 12.57
C ARG A 63 3.55 0.51 11.99
N ALA A 64 4.38 0.08 11.06
CA ALA A 64 4.31 -1.27 10.53
C ALA A 64 4.94 -2.27 11.50
N ASP A 65 4.24 -3.36 11.81
CA ASP A 65 4.84 -4.49 12.49
C ASP A 65 6.08 -4.97 11.72
N ARG A 66 7.13 -5.41 12.43
CA ARG A 66 8.41 -5.80 11.78
C ARG A 66 8.22 -6.82 10.67
N GLY A 67 7.36 -7.82 10.88
CA GLY A 67 7.04 -8.83 9.87
C GLY A 67 6.27 -8.30 8.65
N VAL A 68 5.56 -7.19 8.79
CA VAL A 68 4.95 -6.47 7.65
C VAL A 68 6.01 -5.58 6.98
N ALA A 69 6.77 -4.81 7.76
CA ALA A 69 7.83 -3.93 7.26
C ALA A 69 8.83 -4.68 6.35
N ASP A 70 9.27 -5.88 6.74
CA ASP A 70 10.21 -6.67 5.94
C ASP A 70 9.63 -7.16 4.61
N ARG A 71 8.30 -7.29 4.51
CA ARG A 71 7.60 -7.74 3.30
C ARG A 71 7.17 -6.60 2.39
N VAL A 72 7.37 -5.35 2.80
CA VAL A 72 7.02 -4.17 1.99
C VAL A 72 8.25 -3.42 1.51
N HIS A 73 8.09 -2.72 0.40
CA HIS A 73 9.01 -1.68 -0.06
C HIS A 73 8.20 -0.46 -0.47
N ILE A 74 8.57 0.72 0.03
CA ILE A 74 7.92 1.97 -0.33
C ILE A 74 8.91 2.79 -1.17
N PHE A 75 8.53 3.05 -2.42
CA PHE A 75 9.26 3.97 -3.28
C PHE A 75 9.00 5.42 -2.87
N SER A 76 9.98 6.30 -3.06
CA SER A 76 9.74 7.74 -2.96
C SER A 76 8.87 8.25 -4.10
N SER A 77 8.19 9.39 -3.91
CA SER A 77 7.35 10.02 -4.94
C SER A 77 8.10 10.33 -6.24
N PHE A 78 9.41 10.49 -6.16
CA PHE A 78 10.27 10.74 -7.31
C PHE A 78 10.48 9.53 -8.22
N PHE A 79 10.21 8.30 -7.75
CA PHE A 79 10.41 7.08 -8.55
C PHE A 79 9.59 7.13 -9.84
N TYR A 80 8.28 7.31 -9.71
CA TYR A 80 7.40 7.30 -10.87
C TYR A 80 7.68 8.49 -11.79
N LYS A 81 7.89 9.68 -11.19
CA LYS A 81 8.27 10.90 -11.92
C LYS A 81 9.51 10.70 -12.79
N GLN A 82 10.52 9.97 -12.31
CA GLN A 82 11.71 9.67 -13.11
C GLN A 82 11.52 8.55 -14.12
N LEU A 83 10.73 7.53 -13.76
CA LEU A 83 10.38 6.45 -14.67
C LEU A 83 9.66 6.99 -15.91
N THR A 84 8.72 7.92 -15.75
CA THR A 84 7.92 8.51 -16.83
C THR A 84 8.50 9.79 -17.44
N ARG A 85 9.69 10.23 -17.03
CA ARG A 85 10.31 11.44 -17.59
C ARG A 85 10.45 11.33 -19.11
N LYS A 86 9.88 12.29 -19.85
CA LYS A 86 10.01 12.37 -21.31
C LYS A 86 11.49 12.49 -21.70
N SER A 87 11.90 11.75 -22.73
CA SER A 87 13.24 11.79 -23.30
C SER A 87 13.13 12.19 -24.77
N ASN A 88 13.96 13.13 -25.21
CA ASN A 88 13.98 13.62 -26.60
C ASN A 88 14.95 12.81 -27.48
N SER A 89 15.38 11.62 -27.03
CA SER A 89 16.47 10.88 -27.67
C SER A 89 16.00 9.97 -28.80
N SER A 90 16.70 10.05 -29.93
CA SER A 90 16.72 9.07 -31.03
C SER A 90 17.54 7.81 -30.66
N GLU A 91 17.50 7.38 -29.40
CA GLU A 91 18.23 6.21 -28.94
C GLU A 91 17.59 4.94 -29.52
N GLU A 92 18.41 4.08 -30.13
CA GLU A 92 18.03 2.78 -30.68
C GLU A 92 17.53 1.80 -29.59
N GLU A 93 17.89 2.04 -28.33
CA GLU A 93 17.49 1.19 -27.19
C GLU A 93 15.97 1.23 -26.98
N ALA A 94 15.39 0.04 -26.77
CA ALA A 94 13.96 -0.10 -26.48
C ALA A 94 13.56 0.73 -25.24
N ALA A 95 12.42 1.40 -25.34
CA ALA A 95 12.05 2.46 -24.40
C ALA A 95 11.96 2.00 -22.93
N GLN A 96 11.63 0.73 -22.67
CA GLN A 96 11.59 0.14 -21.33
C GLN A 96 12.96 0.12 -20.62
N TYR A 97 14.05 -0.21 -21.31
CA TYR A 97 15.40 -0.21 -20.74
C TYR A 97 15.85 1.21 -20.45
N ARG A 98 15.57 2.15 -21.36
CA ARG A 98 15.81 3.58 -21.14
C ARG A 98 15.07 4.12 -19.92
N ARG A 99 13.80 3.74 -19.75
CA ARG A 99 12.98 4.06 -18.56
C ARG A 99 13.61 3.51 -17.29
N HIS A 100 13.91 2.21 -17.28
CA HIS A 100 14.51 1.51 -16.16
C HIS A 100 15.86 2.11 -15.72
N ARG A 101 16.74 2.41 -16.68
CA ARG A 101 18.09 2.97 -16.42
C ARG A 101 18.06 4.21 -15.54
N ARG A 102 17.02 5.05 -15.66
CA ARG A 102 16.86 6.27 -14.84
C ARG A 102 16.55 5.99 -13.38
N VAL A 103 15.93 4.85 -13.10
CA VAL A 103 15.47 4.46 -11.76
C VAL A 103 16.19 3.24 -11.19
N LYS A 104 17.15 2.65 -11.91
CA LYS A 104 17.89 1.43 -11.50
C LYS A 104 18.49 1.48 -10.10
N ASN A 105 18.82 2.68 -9.61
CA ASN A 105 19.43 2.86 -8.29
C ASN A 105 18.41 2.82 -7.13
N TRP A 106 17.10 3.00 -7.40
CA TRP A 106 16.08 2.90 -6.35
C TRP A 106 16.05 1.52 -5.70
N THR A 107 16.35 0.48 -6.48
CA THR A 107 16.38 -0.89 -5.98
C THR A 107 17.79 -1.39 -5.68
N ARG A 108 18.85 -0.57 -5.78
CA ARG A 108 20.26 -1.03 -5.72
C ARG A 108 20.55 -2.03 -4.60
N HIS A 109 20.01 -1.78 -3.41
CA HIS A 109 20.23 -2.58 -2.20
C HIS A 109 18.98 -3.34 -1.72
N VAL A 110 17.98 -3.53 -2.58
CA VAL A 110 16.76 -4.27 -2.24
C VAL A 110 16.34 -5.16 -3.41
N ASP A 111 16.02 -6.41 -3.11
CA ASP A 111 15.33 -7.29 -4.06
C ASP A 111 13.83 -7.07 -3.93
N ILE A 112 13.22 -6.38 -4.91
CA ILE A 112 11.78 -6.11 -4.88
C ILE A 112 10.92 -7.35 -5.14
N PHE A 113 11.49 -8.43 -5.70
CA PHE A 113 10.74 -9.66 -5.97
C PHE A 113 10.65 -10.60 -4.77
N SER A 114 11.37 -10.31 -3.68
CA SER A 114 11.19 -10.99 -2.38
C SER A 114 10.15 -10.31 -1.49
N LYS A 115 9.61 -9.17 -1.93
CA LYS A 115 8.59 -8.40 -1.21
C LYS A 115 7.20 -8.86 -1.62
N ASP A 116 6.26 -8.73 -0.69
CA ASP A 116 4.83 -8.95 -0.94
C ASP A 116 4.18 -7.69 -1.50
N TYR A 117 4.60 -6.50 -1.09
CA TYR A 117 3.96 -5.25 -1.53
C TYR A 117 4.99 -4.17 -1.87
N LEU A 118 4.84 -3.57 -3.05
CA LEU A 118 5.58 -2.39 -3.46
C LEU A 118 4.64 -1.20 -3.54
N PHE A 119 4.80 -0.22 -2.65
CA PHE A 119 4.02 1.01 -2.64
C PHE A 119 4.71 2.06 -3.50
N ILE A 120 3.96 2.64 -4.43
CA ILE A 120 4.44 3.68 -5.33
C ILE A 120 3.47 4.87 -5.22
N PRO A 121 3.82 5.92 -4.45
CA PRO A 121 3.07 7.17 -4.47
C PRO A 121 3.25 7.85 -5.83
N VAL A 122 2.14 8.27 -6.44
CA VAL A 122 2.14 8.92 -7.76
C VAL A 122 1.46 10.27 -7.67
N ASN A 123 2.14 11.29 -8.20
CA ASN A 123 1.58 12.62 -8.42
C ASN A 123 1.55 12.91 -9.93
N GLN A 124 0.37 13.13 -10.47
CA GLN A 124 0.18 13.58 -11.86
C GLN A 124 -0.85 14.71 -11.85
N GLU A 125 -0.53 15.83 -12.52
CA GLU A 125 -1.46 16.96 -12.65
C GLU A 125 -1.98 17.49 -11.30
N ALA A 126 -1.09 17.59 -10.31
CA ALA A 126 -1.40 17.99 -8.92
C ALA A 126 -2.39 17.05 -8.20
N HIS A 127 -2.49 15.80 -8.64
CA HIS A 127 -3.32 14.79 -8.02
C HIS A 127 -2.49 13.60 -7.51
N TRP A 128 -2.61 13.32 -6.22
CA TRP A 128 -1.98 12.19 -5.57
C TRP A 128 -2.87 10.95 -5.60
N TYR A 129 -2.31 9.83 -6.03
CA TYR A 129 -2.92 8.51 -5.92
C TYR A 129 -1.87 7.46 -5.62
N LEU A 130 -2.31 6.29 -5.14
CA LEU A 130 -1.41 5.21 -4.74
C LEU A 130 -1.46 4.07 -5.76
N VAL A 131 -0.28 3.55 -6.10
CA VAL A 131 -0.15 2.25 -6.75
C VAL A 131 0.47 1.24 -5.79
N VAL A 132 -0.06 0.02 -5.77
CA VAL A 132 0.49 -1.10 -5.00
C VAL A 132 0.72 -2.29 -5.93
N ILE A 133 1.97 -2.69 -6.11
CA ILE A 133 2.31 -3.95 -6.78
C ILE A 133 2.31 -5.05 -5.72
N CYS A 134 1.41 -6.02 -5.87
CA CYS A 134 1.26 -7.15 -4.95
C CYS A 134 1.95 -8.38 -5.53
N PHE A 135 2.70 -9.08 -4.68
CA PHE A 135 3.42 -10.33 -4.91
C PHE A 135 4.15 -10.39 -6.27
N PRO A 136 5.02 -9.41 -6.60
CA PRO A 136 5.71 -9.35 -7.89
C PRO A 136 6.58 -10.59 -8.17
N GLY A 137 7.02 -11.31 -7.13
CA GLY A 137 7.77 -12.54 -7.25
C GLY A 137 6.95 -13.77 -7.65
N LEU A 138 5.64 -13.82 -7.36
CA LEU A 138 4.79 -14.99 -7.58
C LEU A 138 4.44 -15.15 -9.06
N GLN A 139 4.52 -16.37 -9.59
CA GLN A 139 4.18 -16.66 -11.00
C GLN A 139 2.68 -16.84 -11.23
N LYS A 140 1.97 -17.40 -10.24
CA LYS A 140 0.54 -17.68 -10.30
C LYS A 140 -0.09 -17.37 -8.93
N PRO A 141 -1.41 -17.11 -8.89
CA PRO A 141 -2.12 -16.97 -7.62
C PRO A 141 -1.99 -18.23 -6.78
N GLU A 142 -1.82 -18.06 -5.46
CA GLU A 142 -1.86 -19.17 -4.51
C GLU A 142 -3.23 -19.17 -3.81
N SER A 143 -3.83 -20.36 -3.72
CA SER A 143 -5.11 -20.56 -3.05
C SER A 143 -5.02 -21.74 -2.10
N VAL A 144 -5.77 -21.68 -1.00
CA VAL A 144 -5.92 -22.81 -0.07
C VAL A 144 -7.31 -23.41 -0.22
N PRO A 145 -7.41 -24.72 -0.51
CA PRO A 145 -8.68 -25.40 -0.54
C PRO A 145 -9.17 -25.63 0.89
N TYR A 146 -10.39 -25.21 1.17
CA TYR A 146 -11.14 -25.55 2.37
C TYR A 146 -12.21 -26.58 2.03
N ARG A 147 -12.40 -27.55 2.93
CA ARG A 147 -13.56 -28.43 2.93
C ARG A 147 -14.34 -28.23 4.23
N CYS A 148 -15.64 -27.97 4.08
CA CYS A 148 -16.61 -28.10 5.15
C CYS A 148 -17.47 -29.32 4.85
N SER A 149 -17.60 -30.21 5.81
CA SER A 149 -18.49 -31.37 5.74
C SER A 149 -19.48 -31.28 6.88
N THR A 150 -20.77 -31.28 6.57
CA THR A 150 -21.84 -31.48 7.55
C THR A 150 -22.27 -32.94 7.54
N SER A 151 -22.12 -33.62 8.68
CA SER A 151 -22.76 -34.92 8.91
C SER A 151 -24.07 -34.66 9.67
N MET A 152 -25.21 -34.95 9.04
CA MET A 152 -26.47 -35.02 9.76
C MET A 152 -26.55 -36.39 10.43
N ASP A 153 -26.12 -36.51 11.68
CA ASP A 153 -26.56 -37.62 12.53
C ASP A 153 -27.59 -37.06 13.51
N GLY A 154 -28.63 -37.84 13.83
CA GLY A 154 -29.83 -37.44 14.58
C GLY A 154 -29.64 -36.92 16.02
N SER A 155 -28.45 -36.46 16.38
CA SER A 155 -28.12 -35.86 17.67
C SER A 155 -27.14 -34.68 17.49
N GLY A 156 -27.65 -33.54 17.03
CA GLY A 156 -26.92 -32.27 16.98
C GLY A 156 -25.93 -32.13 15.81
N ALA A 157 -26.00 -31.00 15.10
CA ALA A 157 -25.07 -30.68 14.02
C ALA A 157 -23.71 -30.25 14.61
N GLU A 158 -22.64 -31.00 14.34
CA GLU A 158 -21.26 -30.56 14.57
C GLU A 158 -20.62 -30.12 13.25
N ASP A 159 -20.40 -28.82 13.08
CA ASP A 159 -19.60 -28.28 11.96
C ASP A 159 -18.10 -28.55 12.21
N LYS A 160 -17.47 -29.39 11.39
CA LYS A 160 -16.01 -29.57 11.40
C LYS A 160 -15.38 -28.79 10.24
N LEU A 161 -14.69 -27.69 10.57
CA LEU A 161 -13.89 -26.91 9.62
C LEU A 161 -12.44 -27.38 9.66
N GLN A 162 -11.92 -27.93 8.56
CA GLN A 162 -10.51 -28.34 8.43
C GLN A 162 -9.84 -27.60 7.27
N ALA A 163 -8.81 -26.81 7.59
CA ALA A 163 -7.88 -26.26 6.61
C ALA A 163 -6.87 -27.34 6.21
N GLN A 164 -6.72 -27.63 4.92
CA GLN A 164 -5.59 -28.44 4.45
C GLN A 164 -4.42 -27.49 4.17
N THR A 165 -3.42 -27.47 5.06
CA THR A 165 -2.19 -26.70 4.84
C THR A 165 -1.35 -27.36 3.74
N PRO A 166 -0.87 -26.61 2.73
CA PRO A 166 0.14 -27.12 1.82
C PRO A 166 1.47 -27.23 2.58
N SER A 167 2.04 -28.44 2.64
CA SER A 167 3.37 -28.67 3.17
C SER A 167 4.42 -27.98 2.30
N ARG A 168 5.06 -26.92 2.81
CA ARG A 168 6.31 -26.37 2.25
C ARG A 168 7.44 -27.37 2.48
N PRO A 169 8.26 -27.74 1.47
CA PRO A 169 9.54 -28.39 1.75
C PRO A 169 10.47 -27.36 2.42
N GLY A 170 10.85 -27.59 3.67
CA GLY A 170 11.95 -26.87 4.34
C GLY A 170 11.61 -25.73 5.33
N GLY A 171 10.37 -25.60 5.80
CA GLY A 171 10.02 -24.69 6.91
C GLY A 171 9.68 -25.44 8.21
N PRO A 172 9.86 -24.86 9.41
CA PRO A 172 9.54 -25.53 10.67
C PRO A 172 8.05 -25.87 10.72
N SER A 173 7.75 -27.13 11.04
CA SER A 173 6.39 -27.64 11.18
C SER A 173 5.75 -27.05 12.43
N SER A 174 4.98 -25.96 12.28
CA SER A 174 4.10 -25.49 13.36
C SER A 174 2.79 -26.27 13.30
N ARG A 175 2.69 -27.27 14.17
CA ARG A 175 1.45 -27.99 14.43
C ARG A 175 0.52 -27.03 15.19
N PHE A 176 -0.40 -26.35 14.50
CA PHE A 176 -1.44 -25.56 15.16
C PHE A 176 -2.44 -26.52 15.83
N THR A 177 -2.26 -26.78 17.12
CA THR A 177 -3.32 -27.32 17.96
C THR A 177 -4.24 -26.17 18.35
N ALA A 178 -5.40 -26.06 17.69
CA ALA A 178 -6.46 -25.17 18.13
C ALA A 178 -6.91 -25.56 19.54
N GLY A 179 -6.61 -24.71 20.51
CA GLY A 179 -7.09 -24.88 21.88
C GLY A 179 -8.62 -24.86 21.91
N LYS A 180 -9.22 -25.81 22.63
CA LYS A 180 -10.64 -25.82 22.98
C LYS A 180 -10.97 -24.51 23.73
N ARG A 181 -11.60 -23.56 23.04
CA ARG A 181 -12.39 -22.50 23.67
C ARG A 181 -13.78 -22.54 23.08
N GLN A 182 -14.71 -22.97 23.92
CA GLN A 182 -16.13 -22.95 23.69
C GLN A 182 -16.57 -21.49 23.65
N ILE A 183 -16.86 -20.96 22.46
CA ILE A 183 -17.59 -19.70 22.28
C ILE A 183 -18.59 -19.94 21.17
N GLY A 184 -19.87 -20.02 21.56
CA GLY A 184 -20.99 -20.02 20.65
C GLY A 184 -21.08 -18.70 19.91
N ALA A 185 -20.81 -18.75 18.62
CA ALA A 185 -21.32 -17.82 17.61
C ALA A 185 -21.11 -18.53 16.28
N ALA A 186 -22.19 -18.87 15.57
CA ALA A 186 -22.08 -19.30 14.20
C ALA A 186 -21.33 -18.21 13.42
N CYS A 187 -20.13 -18.52 12.94
CA CYS A 187 -19.41 -17.65 12.03
C CYS A 187 -20.17 -17.67 10.69
N VAL A 188 -21.14 -16.77 10.56
CA VAL A 188 -21.76 -16.47 9.27
C VAL A 188 -20.71 -15.72 8.44
N PHE A 189 -19.81 -16.46 7.80
CA PHE A 189 -18.97 -15.90 6.75
C PHE A 189 -19.90 -15.54 5.58
N HIS A 190 -20.04 -14.25 5.27
CA HIS A 190 -20.48 -13.83 3.94
C HIS A 190 -19.37 -14.19 2.95
N LEU A 191 -19.33 -15.46 2.54
CA LEU A 191 -18.42 -15.95 1.52
C LEU A 191 -18.85 -15.39 0.16
N PRO A 192 -17.93 -14.80 -0.64
CA PRO A 192 -18.22 -14.49 -2.03
C PRO A 192 -18.51 -15.80 -2.79
N VAL A 193 -19.67 -15.85 -3.44
CA VAL A 193 -20.30 -17.05 -4.05
C VAL A 193 -19.50 -17.62 -5.23
N SER A 194 -18.42 -16.97 -5.66
CA SER A 194 -17.78 -17.21 -6.96
C SER A 194 -17.09 -18.57 -7.13
N HIS A 195 -16.71 -19.26 -6.05
CA HIS A 195 -15.91 -20.50 -6.11
C HIS A 195 -16.41 -21.64 -5.18
N THR A 196 -17.70 -21.67 -4.88
CA THR A 196 -18.30 -22.76 -4.10
C THR A 196 -18.60 -23.96 -5.01
N ARG A 197 -17.95 -25.11 -4.78
CA ARG A 197 -18.36 -26.39 -5.38
C ARG A 197 -19.01 -27.27 -4.32
N VAL A 198 -20.26 -27.65 -4.58
CA VAL A 198 -20.96 -28.66 -3.78
C VAL A 198 -20.56 -30.04 -4.30
N VAL A 199 -19.99 -30.88 -3.44
CA VAL A 199 -19.66 -32.26 -3.79
C VAL A 199 -20.51 -33.19 -2.93
N CYS A 200 -21.42 -33.92 -3.57
CA CYS A 200 -22.20 -34.99 -2.95
C CYS A 200 -21.48 -36.32 -3.19
N THR A 201 -21.18 -37.05 -2.11
CA THR A 201 -20.65 -38.42 -2.21
C THR A 201 -21.70 -39.39 -1.66
N PRO A 202 -22.10 -40.43 -2.40
CA PRO A 202 -22.99 -41.45 -1.86
C PRO A 202 -22.21 -42.35 -0.90
N CYS A 203 -22.64 -42.43 0.36
CA CYS A 203 -22.13 -43.40 1.33
C CYS A 203 -23.32 -43.96 2.13
N GLY A 204 -23.90 -45.08 1.69
CA GLY A 204 -25.03 -45.70 2.37
C GLY A 204 -26.31 -44.84 2.42
N THR A 205 -27.15 -45.05 3.43
CA THR A 205 -28.46 -44.39 3.62
C THR A 205 -28.37 -42.91 4.03
N HIS A 206 -27.18 -42.33 4.14
CA HIS A 206 -26.98 -40.92 4.48
C HIS A 206 -26.36 -40.14 3.31
N LEU A 207 -26.91 -38.94 3.06
CA LEU A 207 -26.35 -37.94 2.15
C LEU A 207 -25.42 -37.02 2.94
N THR A 208 -24.12 -37.11 2.72
CA THR A 208 -23.14 -36.15 3.25
C THR A 208 -22.96 -35.02 2.25
N LEU A 209 -23.32 -33.80 2.65
CA LEU A 209 -23.05 -32.59 1.87
C LEU A 209 -21.67 -32.07 2.26
N SER A 210 -20.78 -31.95 1.26
CA SER A 210 -19.49 -31.28 1.45
C SER A 210 -19.41 -30.04 0.57
N LEU A 211 -19.09 -28.90 1.19
CA LEU A 211 -18.78 -27.65 0.53
C LEU A 211 -17.27 -27.53 0.39
N ALA A 212 -16.79 -27.42 -0.85
CA ALA A 212 -15.41 -27.07 -1.14
C ALA A 212 -15.36 -25.64 -1.66
N PHE A 213 -14.52 -24.80 -1.05
CA PHE A 213 -14.21 -23.45 -1.53
C PHE A 213 -12.71 -23.22 -1.47
N SER A 214 -12.16 -22.47 -2.43
CA SER A 214 -10.74 -22.10 -2.46
C SER A 214 -10.59 -20.61 -2.17
N PHE A 215 -9.89 -20.27 -1.09
CA PHE A 215 -9.62 -18.87 -0.75
C PHE A 215 -8.29 -18.42 -1.37
N LEU A 216 -8.32 -17.32 -2.13
CA LEU A 216 -7.14 -16.75 -2.80
C LEU A 216 -6.31 -15.93 -1.81
N LEU A 217 -5.21 -16.51 -1.32
CA LEU A 217 -4.33 -15.91 -0.32
C LEU A 217 -3.43 -14.83 -0.91
N SER A 218 -2.89 -15.08 -2.09
CA SER A 218 -1.91 -14.21 -2.74
C SER A 218 -2.11 -14.22 -4.24
N ARG A 219 -1.93 -13.07 -4.90
CA ARG A 219 -1.87 -13.00 -6.37
C ARG A 219 -0.95 -11.89 -6.85
N PRO A 220 -0.16 -12.13 -7.90
CA PRO A 220 0.52 -11.04 -8.59
C PRO A 220 -0.52 -10.09 -9.21
N CYS A 221 -0.56 -8.83 -8.76
CA CYS A 221 -1.41 -7.79 -9.37
C CYS A 221 -0.87 -6.38 -9.15
N ILE A 222 -1.33 -5.42 -9.95
CA ILE A 222 -1.07 -3.98 -9.77
C ILE A 222 -2.38 -3.30 -9.40
N LEU A 223 -2.45 -2.74 -8.20
CA LEU A 223 -3.62 -2.07 -7.66
C LEU A 223 -3.45 -0.56 -7.75
N THR A 224 -4.48 0.15 -8.21
CA THR A 224 -4.58 1.62 -8.12
C THR A 224 -5.63 2.00 -7.09
N MET A 225 -5.30 2.96 -6.21
CA MET A 225 -6.19 3.53 -5.20
C MET A 225 -6.22 5.04 -5.38
N ASP A 226 -7.37 5.54 -5.83
CA ASP A 226 -7.57 6.95 -6.18
C ASP A 226 -8.83 7.48 -5.48
N SER A 227 -8.68 8.53 -4.67
CA SER A 227 -9.77 9.20 -3.96
C SER A 227 -10.70 10.03 -4.86
N LEU A 228 -10.26 10.38 -6.07
CA LEU A 228 -11.04 11.12 -7.08
C LEU A 228 -11.61 10.24 -8.20
N LYS A 229 -11.23 8.95 -8.27
CA LYS A 229 -11.61 8.01 -9.34
C LYS A 229 -11.33 8.56 -10.75
N LEU A 230 -10.16 9.16 -10.97
CA LEU A 230 -9.81 9.63 -12.31
C LEU A 230 -9.50 8.42 -13.20
N PHE A 231 -10.23 8.27 -14.31
CA PHE A 231 -10.13 7.09 -15.17
C PHE A 231 -8.93 7.10 -16.12
N TYR A 232 -7.99 8.05 -16.00
CA TYR A 232 -6.88 8.21 -16.94
C TYR A 232 -5.65 7.34 -16.63
N HIS A 233 -5.66 6.59 -15.52
CA HIS A 233 -4.48 5.85 -15.03
C HIS A 233 -4.14 4.58 -15.82
N TYR A 234 -4.89 4.20 -16.86
CA TYR A 234 -4.66 2.93 -17.57
C TYR A 234 -3.25 2.76 -18.15
N GLY A 235 -2.58 3.85 -18.51
CA GLY A 235 -1.20 3.83 -19.00
C GLY A 235 -0.17 3.37 -17.96
N ILE A 236 -0.51 3.36 -16.66
CA ILE A 236 0.42 2.98 -15.60
C ILE A 236 0.73 1.48 -15.59
N TYR A 237 -0.26 0.64 -15.91
CA TYR A 237 -0.12 -0.81 -15.83
C TYR A 237 0.92 -1.36 -16.83
N PRO A 238 0.87 -1.05 -18.14
CA PRO A 238 1.92 -1.50 -19.06
C PRO A 238 3.29 -0.95 -18.69
N LEU A 239 3.37 0.32 -18.25
CA LEU A 239 4.63 0.95 -17.88
C LEU A 239 5.30 0.28 -16.66
N LEU A 240 4.53 -0.07 -15.63
CA LEU A 240 5.05 -0.79 -14.46
C LEU A 240 5.39 -2.25 -14.77
N ARG A 241 4.65 -2.90 -15.66
CA ARG A 241 4.98 -4.25 -16.15
C ARG A 241 6.32 -4.29 -16.88
N GLU A 242 6.55 -3.33 -17.77
CA GLU A 242 7.83 -3.17 -18.46
C GLU A 242 8.98 -2.92 -17.46
N TYR A 243 8.75 -2.07 -16.45
CA TYR A 243 9.73 -1.86 -15.38
C TYR A 243 10.06 -3.17 -14.64
N LEU A 244 9.04 -3.94 -14.24
CA LEU A 244 9.23 -5.23 -13.57
C LEU A 244 9.96 -6.25 -14.47
N GLN A 245 9.67 -6.26 -15.76
CA GLN A 245 10.33 -7.16 -16.71
C GLN A 245 11.83 -6.86 -16.80
N VAL A 246 12.21 -5.59 -16.96
CA VAL A 246 13.63 -5.19 -17.01
C VAL A 246 14.32 -5.40 -15.67
N GLU A 247 13.67 -5.05 -14.55
CA GLU A 247 14.24 -5.27 -13.21
C GLU A 247 14.41 -6.77 -12.91
N TRP A 248 13.48 -7.62 -13.35
CA TRP A 248 13.60 -9.08 -13.22
C TRP A 248 14.82 -9.59 -13.98
N GLU A 249 14.99 -9.20 -15.24
CA GLU A 249 16.15 -9.59 -16.04
C GLU A 249 17.46 -9.15 -15.39
N VAL A 250 17.53 -7.91 -14.89
CA VAL A 250 18.70 -7.38 -14.18
C VAL A 250 19.03 -8.21 -12.94
N ARG A 251 18.01 -8.62 -12.16
CA ARG A 251 18.16 -9.32 -10.86
C ARG A 251 18.34 -10.82 -10.98
N ARG A 252 17.62 -11.46 -11.90
CA ARG A 252 17.51 -12.91 -12.02
C ARG A 252 18.28 -13.46 -13.21
N LYS A 253 18.78 -12.61 -14.12
CA LYS A 253 19.52 -13.00 -15.34
C LYS A 253 18.74 -14.00 -16.20
N THR A 254 17.41 -13.97 -16.10
CA THR A 254 16.48 -14.82 -16.84
C THR A 254 15.34 -13.96 -17.36
N PRO A 255 14.77 -14.28 -18.52
CA PRO A 255 13.60 -13.58 -19.00
C PRO A 255 12.36 -13.97 -18.19
N ARG A 256 11.48 -13.01 -17.92
CA ARG A 256 10.14 -13.26 -17.40
C ARG A 256 9.18 -12.22 -17.97
N ALA A 257 8.13 -12.71 -18.63
CA ALA A 257 7.08 -11.85 -19.15
C ALA A 257 6.18 -11.36 -17.99
N PHE A 258 5.94 -10.05 -17.94
CA PHE A 258 4.92 -9.44 -17.10
C PHE A 258 3.85 -8.85 -18.02
N ASN A 259 2.79 -9.61 -18.29
CA ASN A 259 1.66 -9.18 -19.12
C ASN A 259 0.38 -9.05 -18.28
N ASP A 260 -0.75 -8.68 -18.91
CA ASP A 260 -2.01 -8.48 -18.19
C ASP A 260 -2.61 -9.76 -17.59
N GLU A 261 -2.24 -10.92 -18.15
CA GLU A 261 -2.65 -12.24 -17.64
C GLU A 261 -1.86 -12.63 -16.38
N VAL A 262 -0.55 -12.35 -16.37
CA VAL A 262 0.35 -12.70 -15.26
C VAL A 262 0.21 -11.73 -14.09
N ILE A 263 0.15 -10.42 -14.36
CA ILE A 263 0.05 -9.39 -13.32
C ILE A 263 -1.03 -8.37 -13.69
N LYS A 264 -2.27 -8.72 -13.33
CA LYS A 264 -3.46 -7.94 -13.71
C LYS A 264 -3.47 -6.57 -13.04
N GLY A 265 -3.81 -5.55 -13.82
CA GLY A 265 -4.06 -4.20 -13.33
C GLY A 265 -5.50 -4.07 -12.83
N CYS A 266 -5.72 -3.42 -11.69
CA CYS A 266 -7.05 -3.24 -11.14
C CYS A 266 -7.20 -1.94 -10.35
N HIS A 267 -8.28 -1.20 -10.63
CA HIS A 267 -8.70 -0.07 -9.81
C HIS A 267 -9.49 -0.56 -8.60
N CYS A 268 -9.02 -0.24 -7.41
CA CYS A 268 -9.70 -0.57 -6.16
C CYS A 268 -10.90 0.34 -5.93
N LYS A 269 -11.95 -0.17 -5.29
CA LYS A 269 -13.01 0.69 -4.78
C LYS A 269 -12.62 1.12 -3.37
N VAL A 270 -12.24 2.38 -3.19
CA VAL A 270 -11.71 2.93 -1.92
C VAL A 270 -12.59 4.07 -1.41
N PRO A 271 -12.44 4.50 -0.14
CA PRO A 271 -13.12 5.70 0.37
C PRO A 271 -12.72 6.91 -0.48
N LEU A 272 -13.70 7.73 -0.89
CA LEU A 272 -13.48 8.86 -1.78
C LEU A 272 -13.43 10.17 -1.02
N GLN A 273 -12.65 11.11 -1.53
CA GLN A 273 -12.62 12.47 -1.01
C GLN A 273 -13.86 13.26 -1.41
N ASP A 274 -14.21 14.24 -0.59
CA ASP A 274 -15.33 15.17 -0.78
C ASP A 274 -14.86 16.62 -0.98
N ASN A 275 -13.55 16.83 -1.14
CA ASN A 275 -12.92 18.12 -1.38
C ASN A 275 -11.86 18.02 -2.49
N SER A 276 -11.24 19.14 -2.85
CA SER A 276 -10.31 19.23 -3.97
C SER A 276 -8.85 18.95 -3.62
N SER A 277 -8.43 19.00 -2.35
CA SER A 277 -7.00 19.07 -1.98
C SER A 277 -6.48 17.95 -1.08
N ASP A 278 -7.34 17.09 -0.57
CA ASP A 278 -6.95 16.03 0.38
C ASP A 278 -6.45 14.74 -0.29
N CYS A 279 -6.23 14.69 -1.60
CA CYS A 279 -5.80 13.46 -2.29
C CYS A 279 -4.52 12.87 -1.70
N GLY A 280 -3.58 13.73 -1.28
CA GLY A 280 -2.38 13.32 -0.55
C GLY A 280 -2.67 12.68 0.81
N LEU A 281 -3.65 13.17 1.57
CA LEU A 281 -4.04 12.57 2.86
C LEU A 281 -4.69 11.20 2.67
N TYR A 282 -5.52 11.05 1.63
CA TYR A 282 -6.11 9.76 1.28
C TYR A 282 -5.02 8.76 0.90
N LEU A 283 -4.03 9.15 0.10
CA LEU A 283 -2.86 8.32 -0.21
C LEU A 283 -2.17 7.83 1.07
N LEU A 284 -1.85 8.75 1.99
CA LEU A 284 -1.20 8.39 3.27
C LEU A 284 -2.07 7.45 4.11
N GLN A 285 -3.38 7.70 4.19
CA GLN A 285 -4.30 6.84 4.93
C GLN A 285 -4.48 5.46 4.28
N TYR A 286 -4.43 5.35 2.95
CA TYR A 286 -4.44 4.05 2.27
C TYR A 286 -3.24 3.21 2.70
N VAL A 287 -2.04 3.79 2.70
CA VAL A 287 -0.83 3.09 3.15
C VAL A 287 -0.91 2.75 4.64
N GLU A 288 -1.32 3.68 5.49
CA GLU A 288 -1.47 3.46 6.93
C GLU A 288 -2.44 2.31 7.23
N SER A 289 -3.62 2.32 6.60
CA SER A 289 -4.63 1.26 6.78
C SER A 289 -4.13 -0.09 6.25
N PHE A 290 -3.39 -0.09 5.15
CA PHE A 290 -2.78 -1.31 4.60
C PHE A 290 -1.73 -1.89 5.54
N LEU A 291 -0.85 -1.06 6.10
CA LEU A 291 0.21 -1.54 6.98
C LEU A 291 -0.32 -2.06 8.32
N GLN A 292 -1.41 -1.46 8.85
CA GLN A 292 -2.07 -1.90 10.08
C GLN A 292 -2.89 -3.19 9.89
N ASN A 293 -3.60 -3.31 8.77
CA ASN A 293 -4.38 -4.49 8.44
C ASN A 293 -4.26 -4.81 6.95
N PRO A 294 -3.23 -5.59 6.56
CA PRO A 294 -2.98 -5.92 5.16
C PRO A 294 -4.21 -6.58 4.53
N VAL A 295 -4.51 -6.23 3.27
CA VAL A 295 -5.67 -6.79 2.58
C VAL A 295 -5.51 -8.31 2.46
N VAL A 296 -6.47 -9.05 3.04
CA VAL A 296 -6.42 -10.51 3.15
C VAL A 296 -7.06 -11.26 1.99
N HIS A 297 -7.83 -10.57 1.13
CA HIS A 297 -8.42 -11.16 -0.06
C HIS A 297 -7.93 -10.44 -1.32
N PHE A 298 -7.58 -11.20 -2.35
CA PHE A 298 -7.14 -10.62 -3.60
C PHE A 298 -8.20 -10.66 -4.71
N GLU A 299 -9.44 -11.08 -4.42
CA GLU A 299 -10.52 -11.08 -5.40
C GLU A 299 -10.74 -9.69 -6.01
N LEU A 300 -10.58 -9.59 -7.33
CA LEU A 300 -10.63 -8.32 -8.05
C LEU A 300 -12.06 -8.07 -8.56
N PRO A 301 -12.57 -6.83 -8.46
CA PRO A 301 -11.92 -5.65 -7.88
C PRO A 301 -11.94 -5.67 -6.35
N LEU A 302 -10.84 -5.23 -5.73
CA LEU A 302 -10.79 -5.06 -4.26
C LEU A 302 -11.81 -4.00 -3.85
N ARG A 303 -12.68 -4.36 -2.90
CA ARG A 303 -13.74 -3.50 -2.34
C ARG A 303 -13.37 -3.07 -0.93
N LEU A 304 -13.00 -1.81 -0.80
CA LEU A 304 -12.48 -1.17 0.39
C LEU A 304 -13.23 0.15 0.69
N GLU A 305 -14.44 0.35 0.18
CA GLU A 305 -15.17 1.62 0.28
C GLU A 305 -15.43 2.08 1.73
N ARG A 306 -15.36 1.15 2.70
CA ARG A 306 -15.54 1.39 4.14
C ARG A 306 -14.27 1.13 4.96
N TRP A 307 -13.10 1.19 4.33
CA TRP A 307 -11.83 0.80 4.97
C TRP A 307 -11.48 1.64 6.20
N PHE A 308 -11.80 2.94 6.16
CA PHE A 308 -11.65 3.85 7.29
C PHE A 308 -12.73 4.93 7.26
N PRO A 309 -13.12 5.46 8.44
CA PRO A 309 -14.06 6.58 8.52
C PRO A 309 -13.41 7.89 8.09
N ARG A 310 -14.19 8.77 7.45
CA ARG A 310 -13.73 10.11 7.00
C ARG A 310 -13.14 10.98 8.11
N GLN A 311 -13.54 10.74 9.36
CA GLN A 311 -13.03 11.48 10.51
C GLN A 311 -11.51 11.30 10.69
N GLN A 312 -10.94 10.16 10.28
CA GLN A 312 -9.49 9.97 10.30
C GLN A 312 -8.80 10.94 9.33
N ILE A 313 -9.33 11.12 8.11
CA ILE A 313 -8.78 12.09 7.14
C ILE A 313 -8.86 13.52 7.67
N ARG A 314 -10.01 13.92 8.22
CA ARG A 314 -10.23 15.29 8.75
C ARG A 314 -9.24 15.69 9.83
N ARG A 315 -8.72 14.74 10.60
CA ARG A 315 -7.74 14.99 11.67
C ARG A 315 -6.29 14.87 11.19
N LYS A 316 -6.06 14.21 10.05
CA LYS A 316 -4.74 13.78 9.62
C LYS A 316 -3.76 14.93 9.36
N ARG A 317 -4.22 16.08 8.84
CA ARG A 317 -3.38 17.29 8.72
C ARG A 317 -2.78 17.71 10.07
N GLY A 318 -3.63 17.78 11.09
CA GLY A 318 -3.22 18.09 12.46
C GLY A 318 -2.32 17.03 13.08
N GLU A 319 -2.63 15.75 12.86
CA GLU A 319 -1.82 14.63 13.34
C GLU A 319 -0.40 14.65 12.77
N ILE A 320 -0.25 14.85 11.44
CA ILE A 320 1.06 14.93 10.80
C ILE A 320 1.83 16.17 11.30
N ARG A 321 1.15 17.31 11.43
CA ARG A 321 1.77 18.55 11.93
C ARG A 321 2.31 18.36 13.35
N GLU A 322 1.48 17.83 14.25
CA GLU A 322 1.88 17.59 15.65
C GLU A 322 3.01 16.56 15.73
N LEU A 323 2.99 15.52 14.88
CA LEU A 323 4.08 14.55 14.79
C LEU A 323 5.41 15.23 14.42
N VAL A 324 5.43 16.11 13.41
CA VAL A 324 6.66 16.83 13.03
C VAL A 324 7.15 17.71 14.19
N LEU A 325 6.24 18.43 14.87
CA LEU A 325 6.60 19.27 16.01
C LEU A 325 7.06 18.47 17.23
N GLN A 326 6.52 17.28 17.45
CA GLN A 326 6.98 16.35 18.47
C GLN A 326 8.40 15.86 18.16
N LEU A 327 8.66 15.40 16.93
CA LEU A 327 9.99 14.98 16.48
C LEU A 327 10.99 16.15 16.55
N TYR A 328 10.57 17.37 16.24
CA TYR A 328 11.37 18.58 16.36
C TYR A 328 11.85 18.82 17.79
N ARG A 329 10.94 18.71 18.77
CA ARG A 329 11.28 18.80 20.20
C ARG A 329 12.24 17.68 20.62
N GLN A 330 12.04 16.46 20.15
CA GLN A 330 12.92 15.32 20.43
C GLN A 330 14.33 15.49 19.83
N GLN A 331 14.46 16.21 18.71
CA GLN A 331 15.74 16.50 18.06
C GLN A 331 16.43 17.76 18.62
N GLY A 332 15.95 18.34 19.74
CA GLY A 332 16.57 19.48 20.42
C GLY A 332 16.13 20.86 19.95
N GLY A 333 15.17 20.96 19.02
CA GLY A 333 14.71 22.23 18.46
C GLY A 333 13.97 23.17 19.42
N GLY A 334 13.65 22.70 20.64
CA GLY A 334 13.03 23.52 21.69
C GLY A 334 14.02 24.41 22.46
N ALA A 335 15.32 24.10 22.44
CA ALA A 335 16.33 24.83 23.21
C ALA A 335 16.63 26.24 22.64
N GLU A 336 16.36 26.45 21.34
CA GLU A 336 16.58 27.74 20.66
C GLU A 336 15.44 28.76 20.86
N LEU A 337 14.29 28.35 21.42
CA LEU A 337 13.12 29.22 21.66
C LEU A 337 13.03 29.73 23.10
N SER A 338 13.84 29.21 24.02
CA SER A 338 13.93 29.65 25.42
C SER A 338 15.04 30.66 25.68
N SER A 339 15.80 31.05 24.65
CA SER A 339 16.97 31.93 24.75
C SER A 339 16.82 33.23 23.94
N SER A 340 15.60 33.70 23.70
CA SER A 340 15.31 34.94 22.97
C SER A 340 14.29 35.80 23.71
#